data_AF-A0A9N9VJ81-F1
#
_entry.id   AF-A0A9N9VJ81-F1
#
_cell.length_a   1.000
_cell.length_b   1.000
_cell.length_c   1.000
_cell.angle_alpha   90.00
_cell.angle_beta   90.00
_cell.angle_gamma   90.00
#
_symmetry.space_group_name_H-M   'P 1'
#
loop_
_entity.id
_entity.type
_entity.pdbx_description
1 polymer ?
#
loop_
_entity_poly.entity_id
_entity_poly.type
_entity_poly.pdbx_seq_one_letter_code
_entity_poly.pdbx_strand_id
1 'polypeptide(L)'
;MHWHADDNKYTKLLQGLATSDHIDGPYEFQHAIAPLGNWSQDFGLFTDYKDGHSYALHSNGDRVEGRDVYITRYNSNITLPEEVVYGFPKFDLEAPTILQTEHSYYAIMSHKTGYRPNNVVAFRADSLAGPWSMPFLVAPPYTRTFSTQSSFVLRINGTKKTSYLYMGDTLNHSESRNTWLPMEIDDRKGTLNIVWHDVFDLNIKTGEWKPIEGRSYWARHARTTGDAYLQEANFAGSGVMATGIFGNTSQVVFEVDGAGKDQWVSFYHQNIDDMGFGDQPYGNPDRINGTWALRRVSGVIVNDEESTVHTLYQKDTHKSIILSSPLLLPLKKGKNKITIGVMFNGKDYHGDDIEKLIVYPPENV
;
A
#
# COMPACT_ATOMS: atom_id res chain seq x y z
N MET A 1 9.90 15.02 17.62
CA MET A 1 9.83 14.39 16.28
C MET A 1 11.16 13.70 16.02
N HIS A 2 11.10 12.45 15.56
CA HIS A 2 12.26 11.68 15.11
C HIS A 2 12.07 11.29 13.64
N TRP A 3 13.15 11.22 12.87
CA TRP A 3 13.12 10.82 11.46
C TRP A 3 14.46 10.25 11.01
N HIS A 4 14.46 9.59 9.85
CA HIS A 4 15.67 9.26 9.11
C HIS A 4 16.29 10.52 8.49
N ALA A 5 17.49 10.90 8.93
CA ALA A 5 18.22 12.06 8.44
C ALA A 5 19.37 11.63 7.51
N ASP A 6 19.37 12.13 6.28
CA ASP A 6 20.36 11.74 5.27
C ASP A 6 20.72 12.83 4.27
N ASP A 7 21.71 12.54 3.42
CA ASP A 7 21.94 13.25 2.17
C ASP A 7 21.23 12.57 0.99
N ASN A 8 21.26 13.22 -0.18
CA ASN A 8 20.59 12.72 -1.39
C ASN A 8 21.19 11.43 -1.97
N LYS A 9 22.29 10.93 -1.41
CA LYS A 9 22.98 9.71 -1.82
C LYS A 9 22.86 8.61 -0.76
N TYR A 10 22.10 8.83 0.31
CA TYR A 10 21.92 7.88 1.40
C TYR A 10 23.27 7.47 2.05
N THR A 11 24.18 8.42 2.27
CA THR A 11 25.51 8.13 2.82
C THR A 11 25.68 8.45 4.30
N LYS A 12 24.73 9.18 4.93
CA LYS A 12 24.82 9.59 6.34
C LYS A 12 24.19 8.57 7.27
N LEU A 13 22.99 8.07 6.92
CA LEU A 13 22.26 7.05 7.68
C LEU A 13 22.13 7.40 9.18
N LEU A 14 21.53 8.56 9.48
CA LEU A 14 21.40 9.11 10.84
C LEU A 14 19.95 9.16 11.33
N GLN A 15 19.77 9.29 12.64
CA GLN A 15 18.49 9.63 13.28
C GLN A 15 18.47 11.11 13.65
N GLY A 16 17.52 11.86 13.09
CA GLY A 16 17.29 13.26 13.41
C GLY A 16 16.34 13.44 14.60
N LEU A 17 16.57 14.47 15.40
CA LEU A 17 15.68 14.92 16.47
C LEU A 17 15.32 16.40 16.30
N ALA A 18 14.05 16.70 16.52
CA ALA A 18 13.52 18.05 16.63
C ALA A 18 12.42 18.08 17.68
N THR A 19 12.30 19.20 18.40
CA THR A 19 11.38 19.36 19.54
C THR A 19 10.46 20.56 19.36
N SER A 20 9.26 20.49 19.91
CA SER A 20 8.32 21.60 19.98
C SER A 20 7.42 21.42 21.20
N ASP A 21 6.97 22.53 21.77
CA ASP A 21 5.91 22.53 22.78
C ASP A 21 4.51 22.34 22.16
N HIS A 22 4.40 22.40 20.83
CA HIS A 22 3.15 22.27 20.07
C HIS A 22 3.20 21.06 19.12
N ILE A 23 2.10 20.29 19.06
CA ILE A 23 2.02 19.09 18.22
C ILE A 23 2.18 19.40 16.72
N ASP A 24 1.65 20.55 16.29
CA ASP A 24 1.70 21.12 14.94
C ASP A 24 2.96 21.97 14.70
N GLY A 25 3.82 22.13 15.71
CA GLY A 25 5.08 22.84 15.61
C GLY A 25 4.97 24.37 15.73
N PRO A 26 5.95 25.14 15.21
CA PRO A 26 7.13 24.65 14.51
C PRO A 26 8.04 23.81 15.41
N TYR A 27 8.74 22.84 14.80
CA TYR A 27 9.75 22.03 15.50
C TYR A 27 11.14 22.64 15.31
N GLU A 28 11.91 22.69 16.39
CA GLU A 28 13.29 23.15 16.41
C GLU A 28 14.25 21.95 16.31
N PHE A 29 15.09 21.94 15.28
CA PHE A 29 16.12 20.93 15.09
C PHE A 29 17.11 20.92 16.28
N GLN A 30 17.43 19.73 16.76
CA GLN A 30 18.38 19.52 17.86
C GLN A 30 19.68 18.91 17.35
N HIS A 31 19.62 17.70 16.78
CA HIS A 31 20.78 16.97 16.28
C HIS A 31 20.39 15.87 15.29
N ALA A 32 21.39 15.32 14.59
CA ALA A 32 21.30 14.08 13.85
C ALA A 32 22.49 13.18 14.23
N ILE A 33 22.21 11.94 14.65
CA ILE A 33 23.23 11.05 15.24
C ILE A 33 23.15 9.63 14.68
N ALA A 34 24.28 8.92 14.75
CA ALA A 34 24.35 7.48 14.55
C ALA A 34 23.93 6.76 15.85
N PRO A 35 22.83 5.99 15.87
CA PRO A 35 22.32 5.38 17.10
C PRO A 35 23.29 4.33 17.65
N LEU A 36 23.90 4.61 18.81
CA LEU A 36 24.84 3.71 19.48
C LEU A 36 25.99 3.22 18.58
N GLY A 37 26.42 4.07 17.63
CA GLY A 37 27.47 3.74 16.65
C GLY A 37 27.01 2.90 15.45
N ASN A 38 25.73 2.50 15.39
CA ASN A 38 25.11 1.87 14.21
C ASN A 38 24.65 2.91 13.19
N TRP A 39 24.29 2.44 11.99
CA TRP A 39 23.59 3.22 10.98
C TRP A 39 22.07 3.15 11.20
N SER A 40 21.36 4.15 10.68
CA SER A 40 19.90 4.20 10.65
C SER A 40 19.43 4.73 9.31
N GLN A 41 18.73 3.90 8.55
CA GLN A 41 18.01 4.30 7.35
C GLN A 41 16.52 4.40 7.69
N ASP A 42 15.65 3.66 7.00
CA ASP A 42 14.22 3.56 7.31
C ASP A 42 13.97 3.41 8.80
N PHE A 43 13.08 4.25 9.31
CA PHE A 43 12.90 4.50 10.73
C PHE A 43 11.43 4.45 11.11
N GLY A 44 11.15 3.78 12.23
CA GLY A 44 9.86 3.82 12.93
C GLY A 44 10.06 4.13 14.41
N LEU A 45 9.05 4.72 15.04
CA LEU A 45 9.02 4.95 16.48
C LEU A 45 7.82 4.23 17.09
N PHE A 46 8.05 3.51 18.17
CA PHE A 46 7.03 2.78 18.91
C PHE A 46 7.12 3.12 20.40
N THR A 47 6.00 3.48 21.03
CA THR A 47 5.91 3.65 22.48
C THR A 47 5.05 2.53 23.04
N ASP A 48 5.64 1.75 23.95
CA ASP A 48 4.94 0.65 24.61
C ASP A 48 4.02 1.20 25.70
N TYR A 49 2.72 0.96 25.56
CA TYR A 49 1.75 1.48 26.53
C TYR A 49 1.75 0.72 27.87
N LYS A 50 2.44 -0.42 27.97
CA LYS A 50 2.51 -1.24 29.19
C LYS A 50 3.64 -0.79 30.11
N ASP A 51 4.79 -0.39 29.57
CA ASP A 51 5.95 0.05 30.36
C ASP A 51 6.29 1.54 30.24
N GLY A 52 5.75 2.23 29.23
CA GLY A 52 5.94 3.66 28.98
C GLY A 52 7.22 4.02 28.25
N HIS A 53 8.06 3.06 27.86
CA HIS A 53 9.28 3.33 27.10
C HIS A 53 9.02 3.52 25.61
N SER A 54 9.90 4.27 24.96
CA SER A 54 9.88 4.47 23.51
C SER A 54 11.08 3.80 22.85
N TYR A 55 10.86 3.26 21.66
CA TYR A 55 11.80 2.44 20.92
C TYR A 55 11.88 2.91 19.47
N ALA A 56 13.09 3.15 18.98
CA ALA A 56 13.36 3.23 17.55
C ALA A 56 13.33 1.82 16.96
N LEU A 57 12.72 1.69 15.79
CA LEU A 57 12.98 0.63 14.85
C LEU A 57 13.75 1.22 13.68
N HIS A 58 14.89 0.63 13.32
CA HIS A 58 15.68 1.17 12.21
C HIS A 58 16.46 0.09 11.47
N SER A 59 16.52 0.22 10.14
CA SER A 59 17.36 -0.64 9.30
C SER A 59 18.79 -0.12 9.25
N ASN A 60 19.76 -1.01 9.36
CA ASN A 60 21.18 -0.68 9.51
C ASN A 60 21.91 -0.49 8.16
N GLY A 61 21.28 0.21 7.21
CA GLY A 61 21.82 0.50 5.87
C GLY A 61 21.82 -0.68 4.90
N ASP A 62 22.34 -0.48 3.68
CA ASP A 62 22.22 -1.44 2.56
C ASP A 62 23.42 -2.37 2.37
N ARG A 63 24.44 -2.23 3.23
CA ARG A 63 25.63 -3.07 3.17
C ARG A 63 25.32 -4.48 3.66
N VAL A 64 26.04 -5.47 3.14
CA VAL A 64 25.83 -6.88 3.50
C VAL A 64 26.02 -7.11 5.01
N GLU A 65 26.92 -6.34 5.63
CA GLU A 65 27.18 -6.35 7.08
C GLU A 65 26.11 -5.61 7.90
N GLY A 66 25.20 -4.86 7.25
CA GLY A 66 24.20 -3.98 7.84
C GLY A 66 22.74 -4.39 7.57
N ARG A 67 22.49 -5.64 7.16
CA ARG A 67 21.15 -6.14 6.79
C ARG A 67 20.19 -6.41 7.97
N ASP A 68 20.50 -5.83 9.11
CA ASP A 68 19.78 -6.05 10.35
C ASP A 68 18.82 -4.87 10.60
N VAL A 69 17.67 -5.17 11.19
CA VAL A 69 16.77 -4.15 11.75
C VAL A 69 16.87 -4.22 13.27
N TYR A 70 17.05 -3.08 13.93
CA TYR A 70 17.18 -3.02 15.39
C TYR A 70 15.95 -2.43 16.05
N ILE A 71 15.61 -2.96 17.22
CA ILE A 71 14.75 -2.30 18.22
C ILE A 71 15.69 -1.68 19.25
N THR A 72 15.68 -0.35 19.36
CA THR A 72 16.57 0.40 20.27
C THR A 72 15.74 1.25 21.22
N ARG A 73 15.90 1.07 22.54
CA ARG A 73 15.22 1.87 23.55
C ARG A 73 15.83 3.27 23.63
N TYR A 74 14.98 4.30 23.72
CA TYR A 74 15.38 5.67 24.04
C TYR A 74 15.41 5.91 25.55
N ASN A 75 16.15 6.95 25.95
CA ASN A 75 16.04 7.53 27.27
C ASN A 75 14.60 8.05 27.55
N SER A 76 14.30 8.33 28.82
CA SER A 76 12.95 8.75 29.25
C SER A 76 12.44 10.03 28.59
N ASN A 77 13.35 10.93 28.19
CA ASN A 77 13.01 12.16 27.47
C ASN A 77 12.91 11.99 25.96
N ILE A 78 13.14 10.77 25.45
CA ILE A 78 13.06 10.40 24.03
C ILE A 78 13.98 11.28 23.17
N THR A 79 15.19 11.58 23.65
CA THR A 79 16.19 12.42 22.97
C THR A 79 17.38 11.64 22.44
N LEU A 80 17.77 10.53 23.09
CA LEU A 80 18.93 9.73 22.72
C LEU A 80 18.65 8.23 22.90
N PRO A 81 19.15 7.37 21.98
CA PRO A 81 19.11 5.93 22.13
C PRO A 81 20.06 5.48 23.26
N GLU A 82 19.65 4.49 24.05
CA GLU A 82 20.41 4.00 25.21
C GLU A 82 20.81 2.52 25.07
N GLU A 83 19.94 1.69 24.52
CA GLU A 83 20.13 0.23 24.53
C GLU A 83 19.52 -0.43 23.30
N VAL A 84 20.28 -1.31 22.63
CA VAL A 84 19.73 -2.22 21.62
C VAL A 84 19.02 -3.36 22.34
N VAL A 85 17.69 -3.44 22.18
CA VAL A 85 16.82 -4.43 22.83
C VAL A 85 16.79 -5.72 22.03
N TYR A 86 16.77 -5.61 20.70
CA TYR A 86 16.74 -6.75 19.79
C TYR A 86 17.25 -6.37 18.40
N GLY A 87 17.75 -7.36 17.65
CA GLY A 87 18.09 -7.23 16.24
C GLY A 87 17.46 -8.36 15.43
N PHE A 88 16.87 -8.05 14.28
CA PHE A 88 16.33 -8.99 13.29
C PHE A 88 17.39 -9.25 12.21
N PRO A 89 18.16 -10.34 12.29
CA PRO A 89 19.28 -10.51 11.39
C PRO A 89 18.88 -11.17 10.07
N LYS A 90 19.66 -10.93 9.00
CA LYS A 90 19.64 -11.69 7.72
C LYS A 90 18.45 -11.50 6.77
N PHE A 91 17.45 -10.70 7.11
CA PHE A 91 16.22 -10.60 6.30
C PHE A 91 16.21 -9.47 5.28
N ASP A 92 17.17 -8.52 5.37
CA ASP A 92 17.28 -7.36 4.48
C ASP A 92 15.94 -6.60 4.43
N LEU A 93 15.55 -6.09 5.60
CA LEU A 93 14.26 -5.46 5.85
C LEU A 93 14.39 -3.95 6.05
N GLU A 94 13.29 -3.24 5.82
CA GLU A 94 13.12 -1.80 5.97
C GLU A 94 11.67 -1.45 6.31
N ALA A 95 11.34 -0.15 6.31
CA ALA A 95 10.04 0.41 6.64
C ALA A 95 9.37 -0.19 7.90
N PRO A 96 10.07 -0.20 9.06
CA PRO A 96 9.63 -0.97 10.22
C PRO A 96 8.54 -0.25 11.03
N THR A 97 7.59 -1.02 11.56
CA THR A 97 6.62 -0.56 12.56
C THR A 97 6.26 -1.68 13.53
N ILE A 98 5.81 -1.33 14.75
CA ILE A 98 5.30 -2.31 15.73
C ILE A 98 3.83 -2.07 16.00
N LEU A 99 3.07 -3.15 15.89
CA LEU A 99 1.73 -3.29 16.43
C LEU A 99 1.81 -3.97 17.79
N GLN A 100 1.15 -3.39 18.80
CA GLN A 100 1.04 -4.00 20.13
C GLN A 100 -0.42 -4.36 20.46
N THR A 101 -0.64 -5.60 20.90
CA THR A 101 -1.88 -6.07 21.49
C THR A 101 -1.73 -6.28 23.00
N GLU A 102 -2.83 -6.61 23.67
CA GLU A 102 -2.79 -6.93 25.11
C GLU A 102 -1.89 -8.14 25.40
N HIS A 103 -1.63 -9.00 24.41
CA HIS A 103 -0.88 -10.24 24.58
C HIS A 103 0.46 -10.27 23.85
N SER A 104 0.57 -9.62 22.69
CA SER A 104 1.72 -9.80 21.79
C SER A 104 2.22 -8.47 21.20
N TYR A 105 3.43 -8.54 20.66
CA TYR A 105 4.01 -7.55 19.76
C TYR A 105 4.13 -8.16 18.37
N TYR A 106 3.82 -7.38 17.34
CA TYR A 106 4.03 -7.74 15.95
C TYR A 106 4.89 -6.68 15.28
N ALA A 107 6.09 -7.05 14.84
CA ALA A 107 6.95 -6.16 14.07
C ALA A 107 6.69 -6.38 12.58
N ILE A 108 6.31 -5.34 11.87
CA ILE A 108 5.90 -5.37 10.46
C ILE A 108 6.92 -4.58 9.65
N MET A 109 7.44 -5.19 8.57
CA MET A 109 8.55 -4.66 7.78
C MET A 109 8.41 -5.07 6.32
N SER A 110 8.90 -4.23 5.40
CA SER A 110 9.07 -4.61 4.00
C SER A 110 10.49 -5.10 3.74
N HIS A 111 10.71 -5.79 2.62
CA HIS A 111 12.06 -6.03 2.11
C HIS A 111 12.64 -4.79 1.41
N LYS A 112 13.97 -4.74 1.26
CA LYS A 112 14.68 -3.68 0.55
C LYS A 112 14.60 -3.83 -0.97
N THR A 113 13.56 -3.25 -1.56
CA THR A 113 13.37 -3.22 -3.03
C THR A 113 13.26 -1.81 -3.60
N GLY A 114 13.71 -0.81 -2.81
CA GLY A 114 13.53 0.61 -3.12
C GLY A 114 12.05 0.93 -3.27
N TYR A 115 11.69 1.73 -4.28
CA TYR A 115 10.30 2.10 -4.53
C TYR A 115 9.40 0.98 -5.06
N ARG A 116 9.93 -0.22 -5.35
CA ARG A 116 9.10 -1.35 -5.79
C ARG A 116 8.41 -1.98 -4.59
N PRO A 117 7.09 -2.21 -4.62
CA PRO A 117 6.41 -2.93 -3.56
C PRO A 117 6.87 -4.39 -3.49
N ASN A 118 6.79 -4.97 -2.30
CA ASN A 118 7.10 -6.37 -2.05
C ASN A 118 6.11 -6.96 -1.04
N ASN A 119 6.26 -8.25 -0.72
CA ASN A 119 5.44 -8.85 0.32
C ASN A 119 5.98 -8.41 1.69
N VAL A 120 5.23 -7.53 2.36
CA VAL A 120 5.48 -7.12 3.74
C VAL A 120 5.35 -8.36 4.62
N VAL A 121 6.25 -8.46 5.58
CA VAL A 121 6.30 -9.56 6.54
C VAL A 121 6.04 -9.05 7.95
N ALA A 122 5.53 -9.92 8.80
CA ALA A 122 5.42 -9.71 10.23
C ALA A 122 6.20 -10.77 11.01
N PHE A 123 6.67 -10.37 12.18
CA PHE A 123 7.25 -11.22 13.22
C PHE A 123 6.42 -11.05 14.48
N ARG A 124 6.23 -12.11 15.28
CA ARG A 124 5.46 -12.06 16.53
C ARG A 124 6.34 -12.40 17.73
N ALA A 125 6.16 -11.70 18.85
CA ALA A 125 6.80 -12.01 20.13
C ALA A 125 5.90 -11.65 21.33
N ASP A 126 6.16 -12.24 22.50
CA ASP A 126 5.55 -11.87 23.79
C ASP A 126 6.29 -10.71 24.49
N SER A 127 7.52 -10.42 24.05
CA SER A 127 8.38 -9.35 24.56
C SER A 127 9.19 -8.73 23.42
N LEU A 128 9.50 -7.43 23.50
CA LEU A 128 10.34 -6.75 22.53
C LEU A 128 11.76 -7.34 22.42
N ALA A 129 12.28 -7.90 23.51
CA ALA A 129 13.57 -8.61 23.54
C ALA A 129 13.51 -10.01 22.89
N GLY A 130 12.33 -10.43 22.44
CA GLY A 130 12.09 -11.73 21.85
C GLY A 130 11.84 -12.85 22.87
N PRO A 131 11.90 -14.12 22.43
CA PRO A 131 12.22 -14.54 21.06
C PRO A 131 11.12 -14.13 20.06
N TRP A 132 11.54 -13.68 18.88
CA TRP A 132 10.63 -13.39 17.76
C TRP A 132 10.42 -14.63 16.89
N SER A 133 9.22 -14.77 16.32
CA SER A 133 8.87 -15.85 15.40
C SER A 133 9.69 -15.79 14.10
N MET A 134 9.57 -16.83 13.25
CA MET A 134 9.90 -16.66 11.84
C MET A 134 8.97 -15.63 11.18
N PRO A 135 9.43 -14.93 10.12
CA PRO A 135 8.58 -14.00 9.39
C PRO A 135 7.42 -14.73 8.69
N PHE A 136 6.27 -14.07 8.59
CA PHE A 136 5.12 -14.53 7.83
C PHE A 136 4.48 -13.38 7.05
N LEU A 137 3.77 -13.70 5.95
CA LEU A 137 3.13 -12.69 5.11
C LEU A 137 1.93 -12.05 5.82
N VAL A 138 1.76 -10.75 5.65
CA VAL A 138 0.61 -10.00 6.22
C VAL A 138 -0.56 -9.83 5.26
N ALA A 139 -0.40 -10.24 4.01
CA ALA A 139 -1.39 -10.16 2.94
C ALA A 139 -1.23 -11.39 2.02
N PRO A 140 -2.23 -11.70 1.16
CA PRO A 140 -2.09 -12.79 0.20
C PRO A 140 -0.83 -12.65 -0.65
N PRO A 141 -0.09 -13.73 -0.92
CA PRO A 141 1.13 -13.69 -1.71
C PRO A 141 0.85 -13.12 -3.10
N TYR A 142 1.89 -12.57 -3.73
CA TYR A 142 1.87 -11.94 -5.07
C TYR A 142 1.07 -10.64 -5.18
N THR A 143 0.19 -10.31 -4.23
CA THR A 143 -0.39 -8.96 -4.12
C THR A 143 0.65 -7.90 -3.77
N ARG A 144 1.80 -8.32 -3.20
CA ARG A 144 2.85 -7.43 -2.67
C ARG A 144 2.26 -6.42 -1.71
N THR A 145 1.46 -6.94 -0.78
CA THR A 145 0.74 -6.12 0.22
C THR A 145 -0.18 -5.12 -0.47
N PHE A 146 -0.91 -5.59 -1.48
CA PHE A 146 -1.75 -4.77 -2.35
C PHE A 146 -0.99 -3.61 -3.03
N SER A 147 0.24 -3.88 -3.45
CA SER A 147 1.19 -2.92 -4.03
C SER A 147 1.45 -1.71 -3.12
N THR A 148 1.76 -1.99 -1.84
CA THR A 148 2.12 -1.00 -0.81
C THR A 148 3.39 -1.42 -0.06
N GLN A 149 4.05 -0.45 0.57
CA GLN A 149 5.10 -0.63 1.57
C GLN A 149 4.55 -0.24 2.95
N SER A 150 4.97 -0.92 4.01
CA SER A 150 4.57 -0.57 5.39
C SER A 150 5.05 0.83 5.76
N SER A 151 4.30 1.52 6.62
CA SER A 151 4.69 2.84 7.12
C SER A 151 4.34 2.97 8.61
N PHE A 152 3.06 2.79 8.95
CA PHE A 152 2.60 2.85 10.33
C PHE A 152 1.43 1.89 10.59
N VAL A 153 1.22 1.56 11.86
CA VAL A 153 -0.03 0.94 12.32
C VAL A 153 -0.68 1.83 13.35
N LEU A 154 -1.88 2.31 13.05
CA LEU A 154 -2.68 3.07 14.00
C LEU A 154 -3.53 2.13 14.85
N ARG A 155 -3.29 2.14 16.16
CA ARG A 155 -4.19 1.51 17.16
C ARG A 155 -5.35 2.45 17.46
N ILE A 156 -6.58 1.95 17.33
CA ILE A 156 -7.81 2.68 17.60
C ILE A 156 -8.48 2.05 18.82
N ASN A 157 -8.42 2.76 19.95
CA ASN A 157 -9.03 2.33 21.20
C ASN A 157 -10.51 2.75 21.24
N GLY A 158 -11.34 1.98 20.57
CA GLY A 158 -12.78 2.18 20.53
C GLY A 158 -13.49 1.68 21.78
N THR A 159 -14.68 2.24 22.05
CA THR A 159 -15.52 1.85 23.20
C THR A 159 -16.09 0.44 23.11
N LYS A 160 -16.11 -0.17 21.92
CA LYS A 160 -16.61 -1.54 21.71
C LYS A 160 -15.52 -2.52 21.32
N LYS A 161 -14.53 -2.09 20.54
CA LYS A 161 -13.37 -2.91 20.19
C LYS A 161 -12.13 -2.05 19.95
N THR A 162 -10.96 -2.62 20.22
CA THR A 162 -9.71 -2.10 19.67
C THR A 162 -9.58 -2.57 18.22
N SER A 163 -9.34 -1.63 17.31
CA SER A 163 -9.03 -1.92 15.91
C SER A 163 -7.63 -1.44 15.55
N TYR A 164 -7.10 -1.98 14.48
CA TYR A 164 -5.80 -1.62 13.95
C TYR A 164 -5.96 -1.28 12.47
N LEU A 165 -5.35 -0.18 12.07
CA LEU A 165 -5.35 0.29 10.70
C LEU A 165 -3.91 0.24 10.19
N TYR A 166 -3.65 -0.63 9.22
CA TYR A 166 -2.42 -0.61 8.46
C TYR A 166 -2.40 0.67 7.62
N MET A 167 -1.33 1.42 7.72
CA MET A 167 -1.09 2.60 6.90
C MET A 167 0.14 2.30 6.07
N GLY A 168 -0.08 2.02 4.79
CA GLY A 168 0.97 1.77 3.83
C GLY A 168 1.05 2.82 2.76
N ASP A 169 2.26 2.98 2.22
CA ASP A 169 2.54 3.90 1.13
C ASP A 169 2.61 3.14 -0.19
N THR A 170 1.93 3.70 -1.17
CA THR A 170 2.22 3.45 -2.57
C THR A 170 3.29 4.42 -2.99
N LEU A 171 4.48 3.94 -3.29
CA LEU A 171 5.57 4.81 -3.68
C LEU A 171 5.64 5.01 -5.20
N ASN A 172 5.59 6.28 -5.61
CA ASN A 172 5.85 6.70 -6.98
C ASN A 172 6.43 8.12 -6.98
N HIS A 173 7.49 8.36 -7.75
CA HIS A 173 8.16 9.66 -7.86
C HIS A 173 7.23 10.86 -8.19
N SER A 174 6.05 10.62 -8.76
CA SER A 174 5.13 11.65 -9.24
C SER A 174 3.75 11.62 -8.58
N GLU A 175 3.41 10.54 -7.88
CA GLU A 175 2.03 10.28 -7.44
C GLU A 175 2.00 9.19 -6.37
N SER A 176 2.70 9.39 -5.26
CA SER A 176 2.54 8.51 -4.11
C SER A 176 1.10 8.59 -3.56
N ARG A 177 0.59 7.47 -3.06
CA ARG A 177 -0.76 7.36 -2.48
C ARG A 177 -0.72 6.66 -1.13
N ASN A 178 -1.61 7.07 -0.25
CA ASN A 178 -1.82 6.39 1.02
C ASN A 178 -2.81 5.24 0.80
N THR A 179 -2.51 4.06 1.34
CA THR A 179 -3.41 2.91 1.34
C THR A 179 -3.61 2.47 2.78
N TRP A 180 -4.79 2.77 3.32
CA TRP A 180 -5.13 2.48 4.70
C TRP A 180 -6.15 1.36 4.76
N LEU A 181 -5.82 0.27 5.45
CA LEU A 181 -6.60 -0.96 5.43
C LEU A 181 -6.79 -1.49 6.84
N PRO A 182 -7.99 -2.00 7.17
CA PRO A 182 -8.18 -2.65 8.45
C PRO A 182 -7.31 -3.90 8.57
N MET A 183 -6.92 -4.20 9.80
CA MET A 183 -6.19 -5.42 10.13
C MET A 183 -7.04 -6.33 10.99
N GLU A 184 -6.93 -7.63 10.74
CA GLU A 184 -7.47 -8.70 11.56
C GLU A 184 -6.33 -9.41 12.28
N ILE A 185 -6.43 -9.55 13.60
CA ILE A 185 -5.39 -10.14 14.44
C ILE A 185 -5.98 -11.30 15.22
N ASP A 186 -5.30 -12.44 15.20
CA ASP A 186 -5.61 -13.62 15.99
C ASP A 186 -4.42 -13.92 16.90
N ASP A 187 -4.41 -13.33 18.09
CA ASP A 187 -3.34 -13.52 19.08
C ASP A 187 -3.20 -14.97 19.53
N ARG A 188 -4.27 -15.76 19.49
CA ARG A 188 -4.20 -17.19 19.86
C ARG A 188 -3.42 -17.99 18.83
N LYS A 189 -3.49 -17.59 17.55
CA LYS A 189 -2.69 -18.17 16.47
C LYS A 189 -1.37 -17.46 16.25
N GLY A 190 -1.19 -16.27 16.81
CA GLY A 190 -0.01 -15.43 16.59
C GLY A 190 0.06 -14.89 15.16
N THR A 191 -1.08 -14.65 14.52
CA THR A 191 -1.18 -14.21 13.12
C THR A 191 -1.91 -12.89 12.98
N LEU A 192 -1.59 -12.14 11.93
CA LEU A 192 -2.36 -10.98 11.50
C LEU A 192 -2.55 -10.99 9.98
N ASN A 193 -3.59 -10.32 9.50
CA ASN A 193 -3.86 -10.10 8.08
C ASN A 193 -4.30 -8.65 7.85
N ILE A 194 -3.78 -8.05 6.79
CA ILE A 194 -4.27 -6.80 6.22
C ILE A 194 -5.42 -7.17 5.27
N VAL A 195 -6.58 -6.56 5.48
CA VAL A 195 -7.80 -6.93 4.76
C VAL A 195 -8.13 -5.85 3.72
N TRP A 196 -8.15 -6.24 2.45
CA TRP A 196 -8.46 -5.31 1.37
C TRP A 196 -9.95 -4.97 1.33
N HIS A 197 -10.25 -3.68 1.42
CA HIS A 197 -11.55 -3.10 1.15
C HIS A 197 -11.36 -1.78 0.38
N ASP A 198 -11.94 -1.67 -0.81
CA ASP A 198 -11.82 -0.43 -1.60
C ASP A 198 -12.44 0.77 -0.85
N VAL A 199 -13.57 0.51 -0.20
CA VAL A 199 -14.34 1.49 0.58
C VAL A 199 -14.85 0.79 1.84
N PHE A 200 -14.60 1.40 2.99
CA PHE A 200 -15.08 0.92 4.28
C PHE A 200 -15.40 2.10 5.19
N ASP A 201 -16.39 1.93 6.06
CA ASP A 201 -16.65 2.87 7.16
C ASP A 201 -15.79 2.48 8.36
N LEU A 202 -15.20 3.48 9.03
CA LEU A 202 -14.52 3.32 10.30
C LEU A 202 -15.07 4.31 11.32
N ASN A 203 -15.67 3.78 12.40
CA ASN A 203 -16.09 4.59 13.53
C ASN A 203 -14.98 4.63 14.58
N ILE A 204 -14.23 5.72 14.64
CA ILE A 204 -13.13 5.88 15.61
C ILE A 204 -13.57 5.85 17.08
N LYS A 205 -14.84 6.19 17.37
CA LYS A 205 -15.37 6.18 18.74
C LYS A 205 -15.64 4.77 19.23
N THR A 206 -16.25 3.92 18.40
CA THR A 206 -16.54 2.53 18.77
C THR A 206 -15.41 1.57 18.42
N GLY A 207 -14.51 1.99 17.52
CA GLY A 207 -13.45 1.18 16.93
C GLY A 207 -13.97 0.19 15.90
N GLU A 208 -15.27 0.19 15.58
CA GLU A 208 -15.84 -0.71 14.58
C GLU A 208 -15.55 -0.19 13.16
N TRP A 209 -15.22 -1.11 12.27
CA TRP A 209 -15.17 -0.85 10.84
C TRP A 209 -16.05 -1.87 10.13
N LYS A 210 -16.56 -1.51 8.95
CA LYS A 210 -17.31 -2.41 8.07
C LYS A 210 -17.04 -2.08 6.60
N PRO A 211 -16.97 -3.08 5.72
CA PRO A 211 -16.90 -2.81 4.29
C PRO A 211 -18.18 -2.15 3.80
N ILE A 212 -18.07 -1.28 2.81
CA ILE A 212 -19.24 -0.77 2.08
C ILE A 212 -19.50 -1.70 0.91
N GLU A 213 -20.72 -2.18 0.76
CA GLU A 213 -21.11 -3.02 -0.36
C GLU A 213 -21.46 -2.15 -1.57
N GLY A 214 -20.78 -2.41 -2.69
CA GLY A 214 -21.09 -1.81 -3.98
C GLY A 214 -21.68 -2.81 -4.96
N ARG A 215 -22.21 -2.31 -6.07
CA ARG A 215 -22.75 -3.15 -7.15
C ARG A 215 -21.68 -3.45 -8.19
N SER A 216 -21.48 -4.72 -8.49
CA SER A 216 -20.52 -5.19 -9.51
C SER A 216 -21.08 -5.11 -10.93
N TYR A 217 -20.25 -4.68 -11.87
CA TYR A 217 -20.49 -4.64 -13.32
C TYR A 217 -19.34 -5.34 -14.02
N TRP A 218 -19.59 -6.54 -14.55
CA TRP A 218 -18.55 -7.43 -15.06
C TRP A 218 -18.18 -7.14 -16.52
N ALA A 219 -16.89 -7.26 -16.85
CA ALA A 219 -16.36 -7.04 -18.19
C ALA A 219 -16.98 -7.97 -19.24
N ARG A 220 -17.40 -9.19 -18.88
CA ARG A 220 -18.13 -10.09 -19.79
C ARG A 220 -19.43 -9.50 -20.37
N HIS A 221 -19.97 -8.45 -19.75
CA HIS A 221 -21.16 -7.72 -20.21
C HIS A 221 -20.83 -6.32 -20.74
N ALA A 222 -19.55 -5.92 -20.72
CA ALA A 222 -19.10 -4.67 -21.29
C ALA A 222 -19.10 -4.75 -22.83
N ARG A 223 -19.18 -3.58 -23.46
CA ARG A 223 -18.97 -3.44 -24.91
C ARG A 223 -17.52 -3.06 -25.15
N THR A 224 -16.90 -3.61 -26.19
CA THR A 224 -15.56 -3.21 -26.63
C THR A 224 -15.62 -2.46 -27.96
N THR A 225 -14.62 -1.63 -28.22
CA THR A 225 -14.43 -0.91 -29.49
C THR A 225 -13.00 -1.07 -29.97
N GLY A 226 -12.77 -0.91 -31.28
CA GLY A 226 -11.45 -1.11 -31.88
C GLY A 226 -10.94 -2.53 -31.70
N ASP A 227 -9.71 -2.65 -31.22
CA ASP A 227 -9.02 -3.92 -31.02
C ASP A 227 -9.25 -4.52 -29.62
N ALA A 228 -10.06 -3.87 -28.77
CA ALA A 228 -10.34 -4.38 -27.43
C ALA A 228 -11.29 -5.59 -27.54
N TYR A 229 -11.04 -6.61 -26.75
CA TYR A 229 -11.79 -7.86 -26.80
C TYR A 229 -11.96 -8.49 -25.43
N LEU A 230 -12.91 -9.41 -25.33
CA LEU A 230 -13.14 -10.21 -24.14
C LEU A 230 -12.32 -11.49 -24.25
N GLN A 231 -11.49 -11.76 -23.24
CA GLN A 231 -10.62 -12.92 -23.20
C GLN A 231 -10.97 -13.81 -21.99
N GLU A 232 -10.87 -15.12 -22.18
CA GLU A 232 -10.95 -16.08 -21.08
C GLU A 232 -9.86 -15.79 -20.04
N ALA A 233 -10.26 -15.73 -18.78
CA ALA A 233 -9.42 -15.52 -17.61
C ALA A 233 -9.94 -16.42 -16.48
N ASN A 234 -9.48 -17.68 -16.46
CA ASN A 234 -9.95 -18.70 -15.51
C ASN A 234 -9.71 -18.36 -14.02
N PHE A 235 -8.81 -17.43 -13.72
CA PHE A 235 -8.55 -16.92 -12.38
C PHE A 235 -9.48 -15.76 -11.97
N ALA A 236 -10.16 -15.13 -12.92
CA ALA A 236 -11.07 -14.02 -12.67
C ALA A 236 -12.45 -14.52 -12.22
N GLY A 237 -13.14 -13.77 -11.38
CA GLY A 237 -14.42 -14.14 -10.77
C GLY A 237 -15.56 -14.37 -11.77
N SER A 238 -15.47 -13.82 -12.99
CA SER A 238 -16.43 -14.11 -14.06
C SER A 238 -15.91 -15.03 -15.17
N GLY A 239 -14.66 -15.50 -15.05
CA GLY A 239 -13.96 -16.28 -16.07
C GLY A 239 -13.53 -15.49 -17.32
N VAL A 240 -13.78 -14.17 -17.36
CA VAL A 240 -13.52 -13.30 -18.51
C VAL A 240 -13.03 -11.93 -18.04
N MET A 241 -12.06 -11.37 -18.78
CA MET A 241 -11.60 -9.99 -18.65
C MET A 241 -11.66 -9.27 -20.00
N ALA A 242 -11.83 -7.95 -19.99
CA ALA A 242 -11.64 -7.12 -21.17
C ALA A 242 -10.16 -6.74 -21.29
N THR A 243 -9.56 -6.98 -22.45
CA THR A 243 -8.14 -6.73 -22.75
C THR A 243 -8.00 -6.03 -24.11
N GLY A 244 -6.76 -5.79 -24.55
CA GLY A 244 -6.45 -5.13 -25.82
C GLY A 244 -6.72 -3.62 -25.79
N ILE A 245 -6.93 -3.04 -24.61
CA ILE A 245 -7.21 -1.61 -24.43
C ILE A 245 -5.95 -0.81 -24.78
N PHE A 246 -6.05 0.08 -25.76
CA PHE A 246 -4.92 0.84 -26.27
C PHE A 246 -5.35 2.20 -26.84
N GLY A 247 -4.69 3.26 -26.37
CA GLY A 247 -4.99 4.64 -26.76
C GLY A 247 -6.48 4.99 -26.62
N ASN A 248 -6.97 5.83 -27.53
CA ASN A 248 -8.38 6.21 -27.61
C ASN A 248 -9.17 5.43 -28.68
N THR A 249 -8.51 4.55 -29.44
CA THR A 249 -9.14 3.78 -30.53
C THR A 249 -9.60 2.40 -30.09
N SER A 250 -9.04 1.86 -29.00
CA SER A 250 -9.36 0.54 -28.47
C SER A 250 -9.79 0.64 -27.02
N GLN A 251 -11.10 0.54 -26.76
CA GLN A 251 -11.71 0.92 -25.46
C GLN A 251 -12.68 -0.15 -24.95
N VAL A 252 -12.96 -0.10 -23.64
CA VAL A 252 -14.04 -0.86 -23.01
C VAL A 252 -15.08 0.08 -22.41
N VAL A 253 -16.35 -0.27 -22.57
CA VAL A 253 -17.50 0.55 -22.16
C VAL A 253 -18.41 -0.26 -21.24
N PHE A 254 -18.61 0.27 -20.03
CA PHE A 254 -19.57 -0.25 -19.05
C PHE A 254 -20.82 0.62 -19.01
N GLU A 255 -21.98 -0.01 -18.82
CA GLU A 255 -23.21 0.67 -18.47
C GLU A 255 -23.51 0.41 -16.98
N VAL A 256 -23.52 1.47 -16.17
CA VAL A 256 -23.67 1.39 -14.71
C VAL A 256 -24.85 2.21 -14.21
N ASP A 257 -25.45 1.81 -13.09
CA ASP A 257 -26.47 2.61 -12.41
C ASP A 257 -25.84 3.61 -11.44
N GLY A 258 -26.24 4.88 -11.56
CA GLY A 258 -25.83 5.99 -10.71
C GLY A 258 -26.97 6.55 -9.88
N ALA A 259 -26.62 7.20 -8.78
CA ALA A 259 -27.51 7.78 -7.78
C ALA A 259 -27.79 9.27 -8.00
N GLY A 260 -27.11 9.92 -8.96
CA GLY A 260 -27.22 11.36 -9.18
C GLY A 260 -26.30 12.19 -8.27
N LYS A 261 -25.19 11.60 -7.83
CA LYS A 261 -24.17 12.19 -6.95
C LYS A 261 -22.82 11.59 -7.32
N ASP A 262 -21.76 12.19 -6.79
CA ASP A 262 -20.43 11.59 -6.83
C ASP A 262 -20.44 10.24 -6.09
N GLN A 263 -19.86 9.23 -6.73
CA GLN A 263 -19.81 7.86 -6.21
C GLN A 263 -18.42 7.29 -6.43
N TRP A 264 -17.91 6.59 -5.42
CA TRP A 264 -16.72 5.77 -5.60
C TRP A 264 -17.00 4.65 -6.59
N VAL A 265 -16.11 4.51 -7.56
CA VAL A 265 -16.10 3.42 -8.54
C VAL A 265 -14.72 2.77 -8.52
N SER A 266 -14.66 1.50 -8.16
CA SER A 266 -13.42 0.72 -8.19
C SER A 266 -13.28 -0.07 -9.46
N PHE A 267 -12.11 0.04 -10.07
CA PHE A 267 -11.72 -0.62 -11.31
C PHE A 267 -10.86 -1.82 -10.96
N TYR A 268 -11.43 -3.02 -11.01
CA TYR A 268 -10.71 -4.27 -10.76
C TYR A 268 -9.96 -4.67 -12.03
N HIS A 269 -8.65 -4.80 -11.91
CA HIS A 269 -7.75 -4.92 -13.05
C HIS A 269 -6.59 -5.87 -12.80
N GLN A 270 -6.01 -6.33 -13.91
CA GLN A 270 -4.72 -6.99 -13.95
C GLN A 270 -3.76 -6.17 -14.80
N ASN A 271 -2.54 -6.01 -14.29
CA ASN A 271 -1.41 -5.51 -15.04
C ASN A 271 -0.23 -6.46 -14.87
N ILE A 272 0.27 -6.95 -16.01
CA ILE A 272 1.33 -7.97 -16.10
C ILE A 272 2.62 -7.42 -16.70
N ASP A 273 2.81 -6.09 -16.68
CA ASP A 273 4.06 -5.49 -17.14
C ASP A 273 5.27 -6.01 -16.35
N ASP A 274 5.03 -6.59 -15.16
CA ASP A 274 5.96 -7.27 -14.27
C ASP A 274 7.20 -6.42 -14.00
N MET A 275 7.22 -5.80 -12.82
CA MET A 275 8.28 -4.89 -12.34
C MET A 275 9.64 -5.57 -12.06
N GLY A 276 10.01 -6.60 -12.82
CA GLY A 276 11.29 -7.28 -12.76
C GLY A 276 11.34 -8.41 -11.75
N PHE A 277 10.20 -9.03 -11.44
CA PHE A 277 10.12 -10.23 -10.61
C PHE A 277 10.33 -11.53 -11.40
N GLY A 278 10.45 -11.44 -12.73
CA GLY A 278 10.95 -12.53 -13.58
C GLY A 278 9.88 -13.31 -14.32
N ASP A 279 8.64 -12.84 -14.31
CA ASP A 279 7.46 -13.43 -14.92
C ASP A 279 6.94 -12.63 -16.12
N GLN A 280 7.75 -11.77 -16.73
CA GLN A 280 7.32 -10.87 -17.82
C GLN A 280 6.77 -11.62 -19.04
N PRO A 281 5.68 -11.13 -19.67
CA PRO A 281 5.32 -11.55 -21.01
C PRO A 281 6.38 -11.10 -22.02
N TYR A 282 6.55 -11.84 -23.11
CA TYR A 282 7.46 -11.54 -24.24
C TYR A 282 8.98 -11.65 -23.96
N GLY A 283 9.40 -12.12 -22.78
CA GLY A 283 10.82 -12.47 -22.52
C GLY A 283 11.79 -11.30 -22.54
N ASN A 284 11.30 -10.06 -22.46
CA ASN A 284 12.11 -8.85 -22.51
C ASN A 284 12.08 -8.08 -21.19
N PRO A 285 13.06 -8.33 -20.33
CA PRO A 285 13.86 -7.26 -19.79
C PRO A 285 15.14 -7.25 -20.64
N ASP A 286 15.48 -6.13 -21.27
CA ASP A 286 16.90 -5.83 -21.35
C ASP A 286 17.36 -5.79 -19.89
N ARG A 287 17.93 -6.93 -19.43
CA ARG A 287 18.37 -7.25 -18.06
C ARG A 287 19.37 -6.22 -17.52
N ILE A 288 19.81 -5.32 -18.40
CA ILE A 288 20.71 -4.21 -18.18
C ILE A 288 20.05 -3.02 -18.88
N ASN A 289 19.64 -1.99 -18.11
CA ASN A 289 19.03 -0.72 -18.58
C ASN A 289 17.56 -0.72 -19.02
N GLY A 290 16.78 -1.79 -18.83
CA GLY A 290 15.34 -1.77 -19.10
C GLY A 290 14.57 -0.73 -18.26
N THR A 291 13.72 0.07 -18.90
CA THR A 291 12.80 1.02 -18.24
C THR A 291 11.50 0.30 -17.83
N TRP A 292 11.30 0.15 -16.53
CA TRP A 292 10.10 -0.47 -15.94
C TRP A 292 8.95 0.54 -15.93
N ALA A 293 7.76 0.12 -16.36
CA ALA A 293 6.54 0.87 -16.11
C ALA A 293 5.99 0.40 -14.76
N LEU A 294 6.02 1.26 -13.73
CA LEU A 294 5.43 0.94 -12.42
C LEU A 294 3.89 0.79 -12.48
N ARG A 295 3.29 1.24 -13.59
CA ARG A 295 1.85 1.37 -13.80
C ARG A 295 1.54 1.56 -15.27
N ARG A 296 0.29 1.27 -15.65
CA ARG A 296 -0.37 1.86 -16.81
C ARG A 296 -1.29 3.00 -16.34
N VAL A 297 -1.70 3.85 -17.27
CA VAL A 297 -2.54 5.02 -16.97
C VAL A 297 -3.70 5.06 -17.96
N SER A 298 -4.89 4.78 -17.45
CA SER A 298 -6.11 4.83 -18.25
C SER A 298 -6.81 6.17 -18.08
N GLY A 299 -7.50 6.62 -19.13
CA GLY A 299 -8.44 7.72 -19.09
C GLY A 299 -9.86 7.19 -18.97
N VAL A 300 -10.61 7.68 -17.98
CA VAL A 300 -12.00 7.31 -17.74
C VAL A 300 -12.90 8.49 -18.11
N ILE A 301 -13.84 8.24 -19.03
CA ILE A 301 -14.84 9.23 -19.49
C ILE A 301 -16.22 8.75 -19.04
N VAL A 302 -16.98 9.66 -18.44
CA VAL A 302 -18.35 9.39 -17.96
C VAL A 302 -19.33 10.05 -18.92
N ASN A 303 -20.33 9.29 -19.39
CA ASN A 303 -21.42 9.77 -20.25
C ASN A 303 -20.98 10.54 -21.50
N ASP A 304 -19.89 10.11 -22.12
CA ASP A 304 -19.31 10.72 -23.34
C ASP A 304 -18.91 12.19 -23.16
N GLU A 305 -18.66 12.62 -21.91
CA GLU A 305 -18.20 13.97 -21.59
C GLU A 305 -16.67 14.09 -21.77
N GLU A 306 -16.22 14.13 -23.03
CA GLU A 306 -14.79 14.14 -23.39
C GLU A 306 -14.01 15.34 -22.84
N SER A 307 -14.69 16.42 -22.46
CA SER A 307 -14.08 17.57 -21.77
C SER A 307 -13.59 17.25 -20.36
N THR A 308 -14.00 16.10 -19.80
CA THR A 308 -13.61 15.67 -18.45
C THR A 308 -13.12 14.22 -18.50
N VAL A 309 -11.80 14.07 -18.46
CA VAL A 309 -11.13 12.76 -18.38
C VAL A 309 -10.61 12.56 -16.97
N HIS A 310 -11.06 11.50 -16.31
CA HIS A 310 -10.56 11.11 -15.00
C HIS A 310 -9.34 10.19 -15.17
N THR A 311 -8.22 10.55 -14.56
CA THR A 311 -6.99 9.74 -14.62
C THR A 311 -7.08 8.55 -13.68
N LEU A 312 -7.07 7.35 -14.26
CA LEU A 312 -7.01 6.08 -13.53
C LEU A 312 -5.59 5.54 -13.55
N TYR A 313 -4.90 5.64 -12.41
CA TYR A 313 -3.59 5.02 -12.22
C TYR A 313 -3.78 3.55 -11.85
N GLN A 314 -3.20 2.65 -12.65
CA GLN A 314 -3.36 1.22 -12.46
C GLN A 314 -1.99 0.55 -12.39
N LYS A 315 -1.67 0.00 -11.22
CA LYS A 315 -0.34 -0.50 -10.93
C LYS A 315 -0.19 -1.91 -11.48
N ASP A 316 1.06 -2.32 -11.66
CA ASP A 316 1.40 -3.72 -11.80
C ASP A 316 0.76 -4.56 -10.66
N THR A 317 0.12 -5.67 -11.02
CA THR A 317 -0.60 -6.54 -10.08
C THR A 317 0.01 -7.92 -9.97
N HIS A 318 0.83 -8.34 -10.96
CA HIS A 318 1.25 -9.73 -11.24
C HIS A 318 0.20 -10.53 -12.02
N LYS A 319 0.66 -11.52 -12.79
CA LYS A 319 -0.22 -12.47 -13.51
C LYS A 319 -1.17 -13.16 -12.54
N SER A 320 -2.45 -13.23 -12.92
CA SER A 320 -3.54 -13.85 -12.17
C SER A 320 -3.90 -13.18 -10.84
N ILE A 321 -3.28 -12.04 -10.53
CA ILE A 321 -3.61 -11.24 -9.36
C ILE A 321 -4.40 -10.02 -9.82
N ILE A 322 -5.59 -9.87 -9.25
CA ILE A 322 -6.49 -8.75 -9.53
C ILE A 322 -6.44 -7.80 -8.33
N LEU A 323 -6.04 -6.55 -8.58
CA LEU A 323 -6.14 -5.45 -7.62
C LEU A 323 -7.19 -4.45 -8.12
N SER A 324 -7.46 -3.42 -7.34
CA SER A 324 -8.40 -2.37 -7.70
C SER A 324 -7.83 -0.98 -7.51
N SER A 325 -8.27 -0.05 -8.36
CA SER A 325 -8.00 1.38 -8.24
C SER A 325 -9.34 2.13 -8.17
N PRO A 326 -9.64 2.88 -7.11
CA PRO A 326 -10.87 3.63 -6.99
C PRO A 326 -10.78 5.05 -7.61
N LEU A 327 -11.89 5.52 -8.17
CA LEU A 327 -12.11 6.92 -8.57
C LEU A 327 -13.44 7.42 -8.02
N LEU A 328 -13.48 8.68 -7.61
CA LEU A 328 -14.73 9.38 -7.33
C LEU A 328 -15.27 9.95 -8.65
N LEU A 329 -16.43 9.46 -9.12
CA LEU A 329 -17.00 9.81 -10.42
C LEU A 329 -18.39 10.46 -10.28
N PRO A 330 -18.69 11.50 -11.09
CA PRO A 330 -19.97 12.21 -11.06
C PRO A 330 -21.07 11.46 -11.82
N LEU A 331 -21.69 10.46 -11.19
CA LEU A 331 -22.71 9.63 -11.84
C LEU A 331 -24.10 10.28 -11.78
N LYS A 332 -24.75 10.43 -12.95
CA LYS A 332 -26.15 10.89 -13.07
C LYS A 332 -27.10 9.84 -12.50
N LYS A 333 -28.32 10.26 -12.11
CA LYS A 333 -29.33 9.31 -11.64
C LYS A 333 -29.77 8.41 -12.79
N GLY A 334 -29.76 7.09 -12.58
CA GLY A 334 -30.12 6.10 -13.61
C GLY A 334 -28.90 5.58 -14.37
N LYS A 335 -29.07 5.25 -15.66
CA LYS A 335 -27.99 4.66 -16.48
C LYS A 335 -26.90 5.68 -16.80
N ASN A 336 -25.65 5.27 -16.60
CA ASN A 336 -24.45 6.00 -16.98
C ASN A 336 -23.56 5.10 -17.84
N LYS A 337 -22.81 5.74 -18.74
CA LYS A 337 -21.78 5.08 -19.52
C LYS A 337 -20.42 5.41 -18.91
N ILE A 338 -19.58 4.40 -18.66
CA ILE A 338 -18.19 4.57 -18.26
C ILE A 338 -17.33 3.98 -19.38
N THR A 339 -16.62 4.83 -20.09
CA THR A 339 -15.67 4.44 -21.15
C THR A 339 -14.26 4.49 -20.57
N ILE A 340 -13.53 3.39 -20.70
CA ILE A 340 -12.13 3.28 -20.31
C ILE A 340 -11.30 3.22 -21.60
N GLY A 341 -10.54 4.27 -21.83
CA GLY A 341 -9.46 4.33 -22.82
C GLY A 341 -8.13 4.59 -22.14
N VAL A 342 -7.08 4.88 -22.90
CA VAL A 342 -5.73 5.04 -22.36
C VAL A 342 -5.16 6.43 -22.60
N MET A 343 -4.43 6.93 -21.61
CA MET A 343 -3.62 8.14 -21.72
C MET A 343 -2.14 7.77 -21.74
N PHE A 344 -1.29 8.64 -22.27
CA PHE A 344 0.16 8.39 -22.28
C PHE A 344 0.68 8.23 -20.84
N ASN A 345 1.27 7.08 -20.52
CA ASN A 345 1.77 6.78 -19.17
C ASN A 345 3.25 7.19 -18.96
N GLY A 346 3.86 7.84 -19.95
CA GLY A 346 5.31 8.16 -19.98
C GLY A 346 6.15 7.16 -20.76
N LYS A 347 5.57 6.02 -21.18
CA LYS A 347 6.22 4.97 -21.98
C LYS A 347 5.39 4.60 -23.20
N ASP A 348 4.11 4.33 -23.03
CA ASP A 348 3.18 3.90 -24.06
C ASP A 348 1.72 4.32 -23.73
N TYR A 349 0.77 3.71 -24.46
CA TYR A 349 -0.66 3.92 -24.34
C TYR A 349 -1.39 2.59 -24.10
N HIS A 350 -0.78 1.63 -23.39
CA HIS A 350 -1.46 0.40 -22.99
C HIS A 350 -2.33 0.62 -21.74
N GLY A 351 -3.58 0.17 -21.79
CA GLY A 351 -4.47 0.10 -20.64
C GLY A 351 -4.37 -1.27 -19.96
N ASP A 352 -4.80 -1.39 -18.72
CA ASP A 352 -4.84 -2.68 -18.02
C ASP A 352 -5.98 -3.57 -18.52
N ASP A 353 -5.87 -4.86 -18.22
CA ASP A 353 -6.98 -5.79 -18.40
C ASP A 353 -8.02 -5.53 -17.29
N ILE A 354 -9.29 -5.36 -17.65
CA ILE A 354 -10.37 -5.01 -16.70
C ILE A 354 -11.25 -6.23 -16.45
N GLU A 355 -11.43 -6.61 -15.17
CA GLU A 355 -12.36 -7.67 -14.76
C GLU A 355 -13.78 -7.12 -14.57
N LYS A 356 -13.90 -6.05 -13.79
CA LYS A 356 -15.19 -5.47 -13.40
C LYS A 356 -15.01 -4.06 -12.84
N LEU A 357 -16.14 -3.36 -12.78
CA LEU A 357 -16.30 -2.18 -11.93
C LEU A 357 -17.12 -2.54 -10.71
N ILE A 358 -16.84 -1.91 -9.58
CA ILE A 358 -17.76 -1.87 -8.44
C ILE A 358 -18.17 -0.41 -8.20
N VAL A 359 -19.47 -0.13 -8.29
CA VAL A 359 -20.02 1.20 -8.00
C VAL A 359 -20.59 1.19 -6.59
N TYR A 360 -20.04 2.01 -5.71
CA TYR A 360 -20.45 2.14 -4.31
C TYR A 360 -21.60 3.14 -4.17
N PRO A 361 -22.45 3.02 -3.13
CA PRO A 361 -23.41 4.05 -2.80
C PRO A 361 -22.70 5.41 -2.58
N PRO A 362 -23.37 6.54 -2.88
CA PRO A 362 -22.80 7.85 -2.59
C PRO A 362 -22.59 8.00 -1.08
N GLU A 363 -21.56 8.74 -0.69
CA GLU A 363 -21.36 9.10 0.71
C GLU A 363 -22.57 9.88 1.24
N ASN A 364 -23.09 9.45 2.38
CA ASN A 364 -24.13 10.17 3.09
C ASN A 364 -23.43 11.28 3.89
N VAL A 365 -23.55 12.53 3.42
CA VAL A 365 -23.12 13.72 4.16
C VAL A 365 -24.01 13.94 5.39
#